data_AF-A0A193BVM2-F1
#
_entry.id   AF-A0A193BVM2-F1
#
_cell.length_a   1.000
_cell.length_b   1.000
_cell.length_c   1.000
_cell.angle_alpha   90.00
_cell.angle_beta   90.00
_cell.angle_gamma   90.00
#
_symmetry.space_group_name_H-M   'P 1'
#
loop_
_entity.id
_entity.type
_entity.pdbx_description
1 polymer ?
#
loop_
_entity_poly.entity_id
_entity_poly.type
_entity_poly.pdbx_seq_one_letter_code
_entity_poly.pdbx_strand_id
1 'polypeptide(L)' 'MAARRGCWIERQGQNTTDTNGAPILLAVGLLRDQRGRVQRAIGIGDGPTALLTDAQVDELIGLLEQSAKDKERAEGGR' A
#
# COMPACT_ATOMS: atom_id res chain seq x y z
N MET A 1 -21.64 -13.64 23.24
CA MET A 1 -20.39 -13.52 22.47
C MET A 1 -20.21 -12.06 22.08
N ALA A 2 -19.24 -11.34 22.66
CA ALA A 2 -18.99 -9.95 22.30
C ALA A 2 -18.37 -9.89 20.90
N ALA A 3 -19.08 -9.31 19.93
CA ALA A 3 -18.50 -8.97 18.64
C ALA A 3 -17.29 -8.07 18.91
N ARG A 4 -16.08 -8.55 18.61
CA ARG A 4 -14.85 -7.74 18.67
C ARG A 4 -15.08 -6.53 17.76
N ARG A 5 -15.34 -5.36 18.37
CA ARG A 5 -15.44 -4.08 17.65
C ARG A 5 -14.03 -3.72 17.21
N GLY A 6 -13.70 -4.00 15.96
CA GLY A 6 -12.41 -3.70 15.38
C GLY A 6 -12.43 -3.92 13.88
N CYS A 7 -11.83 -3.01 13.13
CA CYS A 7 -11.61 -3.18 11.71
C CYS A 7 -10.65 -4.36 11.51
N TRP A 8 -11.06 -5.38 10.78
CA TRP A 8 -10.16 -6.47 10.38
C TRP A 8 -9.34 -6.02 9.18
N ILE A 9 -8.03 -6.20 9.28
CA ILE A 9 -7.09 -5.95 8.20
C ILE A 9 -6.46 -7.30 7.84
N GLU A 10 -6.76 -7.81 6.65
CA GLU A 10 -5.96 -8.89 6.07
C GLU A 10 -4.68 -8.26 5.50
N ARG A 11 -3.54 -8.45 6.15
CA ARG A 11 -2.26 -7.88 5.71
C ARG A 11 -1.48 -8.92 4.92
N GLN A 12 -1.19 -8.63 3.66
CA GLN A 12 -0.20 -9.33 2.87
C GLN A 12 1.09 -8.51 2.89
N GLY A 13 2.09 -9.04 3.60
CA GLY A 13 3.40 -8.41 3.73
C GLY A 13 4.32 -8.80 2.58
N GLN A 14 4.97 -7.82 1.96
CA GLN A 14 6.00 -8.00 0.96
C GLN A 14 7.26 -7.26 1.41
N ASN A 15 8.37 -7.99 1.53
CA ASN A 15 9.68 -7.38 1.76
C ASN A 15 10.14 -6.71 0.46
N THR A 16 10.47 -5.43 0.55
CA THR A 16 11.03 -4.65 -0.57
C THR A 16 12.10 -3.69 -0.04
N THR A 17 12.65 -2.84 -0.89
CA THR A 17 13.60 -1.79 -0.52
C THR A 17 13.04 -0.42 -0.88
N ASP A 18 13.28 0.57 -0.03
CA ASP A 18 12.97 1.97 -0.34
C ASP A 18 13.91 2.54 -1.42
N THR A 19 13.72 3.81 -1.76
CA THR A 19 14.54 4.51 -2.76
C THR A 19 16.01 4.68 -2.35
N ASN A 20 16.34 4.52 -1.08
CA ASN A 20 17.70 4.57 -0.55
C ASN A 20 18.33 3.17 -0.41
N GLY A 21 17.60 2.11 -0.79
CA GLY A 21 18.04 0.72 -0.66
C GLY A 21 17.84 0.13 0.74
N ALA A 22 17.13 0.83 1.64
CA ALA A 22 16.84 0.32 2.98
C ALA A 22 15.70 -0.72 2.91
N PRO A 23 15.81 -1.85 3.61
CA PRO A 23 14.76 -2.87 3.62
C PRO A 23 13.50 -2.34 4.31
N ILE A 24 12.36 -2.49 3.66
CA ILE A 24 11.03 -2.15 4.20
C ILE A 24 10.06 -3.31 4.01
N LEU A 25 9.15 -3.48 4.98
CA LEU A 25 8.02 -4.39 4.86
C LEU A 25 6.81 -3.59 4.37
N LEU A 26 6.37 -3.81 3.15
CA LEU A 26 5.15 -3.22 2.62
C LEU A 26 3.98 -4.15 2.93
N ALA A 27 2.98 -3.66 3.65
CA ALA A 27 1.76 -4.41 3.91
C ALA A 27 0.61 -3.84 3.08
N VAL A 28 0.04 -4.65 2.20
CA VAL A 28 -1.18 -4.31 1.45
C VAL A 28 -2.32 -5.17 1.98
N GLY A 29 -3.49 -4.57 2.17
CA GLY A 29 -4.60 -5.28 2.76
C GLY A 29 -5.98 -4.71 2.46
N LEU A 30 -6.98 -5.45 2.90
CA LEU A 30 -8.38 -5.02 2.90
C LEU A 30 -8.81 -4.73 4.33
N LEU A 31 -9.36 -3.54 4.55
CA LEU A 31 -9.94 -3.12 5.80
C LEU A 31 -11.47 -3.11 5.68
N ARG A 32 -12.16 -3.74 6.63
CA ARG A 32 -13.63 -3.63 6.72
C ARG A 32 -14.02 -2.64 7.82
N ASP A 33 -14.74 -1.57 7.45
CA ASP A 33 -15.22 -0.58 8.39
C ASP A 33 -16.42 -1.10 9.20
N GLN A 34 -16.84 -0.32 10.22
CA GLN A 34 -17.97 -0.68 11.09
C GLN A 34 -19.33 -0.74 10.36
N ARG A 35 -19.42 -0.19 9.15
CA ARG A 35 -20.60 -0.23 8.29
C ARG A 35 -20.53 -1.39 7.29
N GLY A 36 -19.48 -2.21 7.37
CA GLY A 36 -19.26 -3.36 6.50
C GLY A 36 -18.62 -3.02 5.16
N ARG A 37 -18.24 -1.76 4.91
CA ARG A 37 -17.57 -1.33 3.68
C ARG A 37 -16.13 -1.81 3.67
N VAL A 38 -15.68 -2.32 2.53
CA VAL A 38 -14.31 -2.78 2.33
C VAL A 38 -13.52 -1.65 1.69
N GLN A 39 -12.34 -1.36 2.24
CA GLN A 39 -11.41 -0.36 1.75
C GLN A 39 -10.03 -0.99 1.57
N ARG A 40 -9.28 -0.51 0.59
CA ARG A 40 -7.89 -0.94 0.42
C ARG A 40 -7.01 -0.17 1.38
N ALA A 41 -5.98 -0.83 1.88
CA ALA A 41 -5.13 -0.32 2.92
C ALA A 41 -3.67 -0.58 2.56
N ILE A 42 -2.80 0.40 2.80
CA ILE A 42 -1.35 0.29 2.61
C ILE A 42 -0.64 0.76 3.87
N GLY A 43 0.36 0.01 4.33
CA GLY A 43 1.16 0.36 5.50
C GLY A 43 2.60 -0.10 5.35
N ILE A 44 3.50 0.54 6.10
CA ILE A 44 4.94 0.21 6.11
C ILE A 44 5.29 -0.33 7.50
N GLY A 45 5.84 -1.55 7.56
CA GLY A 45 6.18 -2.23 8.81
C GLY A 45 4.98 -2.35 9.74
N ASP A 46 5.16 -2.02 11.02
CA ASP A 46 4.06 -1.85 11.98
C ASP A 46 3.62 -0.38 12.15
N GLY A 47 3.98 0.45 11.17
CA GLY A 47 3.64 1.86 11.13
C GLY A 47 2.18 2.14 10.74
N PRO A 48 1.83 3.42 10.59
CA PRO A 48 0.48 3.85 10.23
C PRO A 48 0.00 3.23 8.91
N THR A 49 -1.26 2.82 8.89
CA THR A 49 -1.93 2.29 7.70
C THR A 49 -2.77 3.41 7.06
N ALA A 50 -2.48 3.73 5.81
CA ALA A 50 -3.30 4.61 4.99
C ALA A 50 -4.46 3.82 4.36
N LEU A 51 -5.66 4.40 4.36
CA LEU A 51 -6.82 3.86 3.67
C LEU A 51 -6.98 4.55 2.33
N LEU A 52 -7.21 3.76 1.30
CA LEU A 52 -7.31 4.20 -0.08
C LEU A 52 -8.73 3.95 -0.59
N THR A 53 -9.30 4.96 -1.24
CA THR A 53 -10.47 4.81 -2.11
C THR A 53 -10.05 4.19 -3.45
N ASP A 54 -11.01 3.71 -4.24
CA ASP A 54 -10.71 3.15 -5.57
C ASP A 54 -10.01 4.18 -6.46
N ALA A 55 -10.47 5.44 -6.47
CA ALA A 55 -9.84 6.52 -7.22
C ALA A 55 -8.38 6.79 -6.78
N GLN A 56 -8.08 6.71 -5.48
CA GLN A 56 -6.72 6.87 -4.97
C GLN A 56 -5.81 5.69 -5.33
N VAL A 57 -6.38 4.48 -5.46
CA VAL A 57 -5.61 3.33 -5.94
C VAL A 57 -5.28 3.49 -7.41
N ASP A 58 -6.22 3.91 -8.24
CA ASP A 58 -5.98 4.14 -9.67
C ASP A 58 -4.91 5.22 -9.89
N GLU A 59 -4.99 6.32 -9.11
CA GLU A 59 -3.98 7.38 -9.12
C GLU A 59 -2.60 6.84 -8.69
N LEU A 60 -2.53 6.07 -7.60
CA LEU A 60 -1.28 5.49 -7.12
C LEU A 60 -0.65 4.56 -8.16
N ILE A 61 -1.46 3.71 -8.82
CA ILE A 61 -0.98 2.84 -9.91
C ILE A 61 -0.38 3.69 -11.03
N GLY A 62 -1.09 4.72 -11.48
CA GLY A 62 -0.59 5.62 -12.53
C GLY A 62 0.72 6.31 -12.15
N LEU A 63 0.85 6.77 -10.90
CA LEU A 63 2.09 7.38 -10.39
C LEU A 63 3.25 6.38 -10.34
N LEU A 64 3.00 5.14 -9.92
CA LEU A 64 4.02 4.09 -9.87
C LEU A 64 4.50 3.69 -11.27
N GLU A 65 3.58 3.54 -12.23
CA GLU A 65 3.92 3.27 -13.62
C GLU A 65 4.76 4.40 -14.24
N GLN A 66 4.41 5.66 -13.95
CA GLN A 66 5.18 6.81 -14.42
C GLN A 66 6.57 6.85 -13.77
N SER A 67 6.66 6.61 -12.46
CA SER A 67 7.94 6.56 -11.76
C SER A 67 8.85 5.44 -12.28
N ALA A 68 8.30 4.29 -12.65
CA ALA A 68 9.07 3.20 -13.26
C ALA A 68 9.68 3.63 -14.61
N LYS A 69 8.87 4.27 -15.47
CA LYS A 69 9.33 4.83 -16.75
C LYS A 69 10.40 5.89 -16.57
N ASP A 70 10.26 6.76 -15.57
CA ASP A 70 11.23 7.82 -15.29
C ASP A 70 12.56 7.25 -14.77
N LYS A 71 12.50 6.18 -13.95
CA LYS A 71 13.68 5.45 -13.52
C LYS A 71 14.40 4.79 -14.70
N GLU A 72 13.68 4.12 -15.59
CA GLU A 72 14.26 3.51 -16.80
C GLU A 72 14.93 4.56 -17.70
N ARG A 73 14.32 5.75 -17.85
CA ARG A 73 14.93 6.86 -18.59
C ARG A 73 16.20 7.39 -17.93
N ALA A 74 16.23 7.47 -16.61
CA ALA A 74 17.42 7.89 -15.86
C ALA A 74 18.56 6.87 -15.94
N GLU A 75 18.25 5.58 -15.99
CA GLU A 75 19.22 4.49 -16.02
C GLU A 75 19.69 4.12 -17.44
N GLY A 76 18.83 4.25 -18.46
CA GLY A 76 19.13 3.94 -19.86
C GLY A 76 19.89 5.03 -20.64
N GLY A 77 20.15 6.18 -20.01
CA GLY A 77 20.92 7.29 -20.58
C GLY A 77 22.43 7.22 -20.35
N ARG A 78 23.03 6.03 -20.30
CA ARG A 78 24.48 5.80 -20.19
C ARG A 78 25.03 5.05 -21.39
#